data_AF-A0A1E7FES7-F1
#
_entry.id   AF-A0A1E7FES7-F1
#
_cell.length_a   1.000
_cell.length_b   1.000
_cell.length_c   1.000
_cell.angle_alpha   90.00
_cell.angle_beta   90.00
_cell.angle_gamma   90.00
#
_symmetry.space_group_name_H-M   'P 1'
#
loop_
_entity.id
_entity.type
_entity.pdbx_description
1 polymer ?
#
loop_
_entity_poly.entity_id
_entity_poly.type
_entity_poly.pdbx_seq_one_letter_code
_entity_poly.pdbx_strand_id
1 'polypeptide(L)'
;MILLRRTRSLLLVLSTAILLLGIVIPDKRNIVLVVSAEQQVDDDGGGAQGDDLYDDAAAAVNYDDAVEAYNDDGTYTQATDDDSITYWTDYAILPKRCIVYDNVDVVVFSVHETYYQQCQDTPIGTYITPAPIFLQGYLQYYMQIQEDKGYDDYELPEAADYAYCTRVVIQNEEYWLQIGCTDGNSLSISVNIYSDNTCTTRSVVDGYDDANIDVSEIQLPFKHCQSCVMWVDKNDDEIDDMFYENRKTNAPLCSTAWTYKQTCGRKCLKTGLEKTVKDGWNTPDKVLLAILAVFGFGMLVAILRKRQNMSNKDSLLEQAAMSAAGLQQAHVIGIFVMIIVVITIFALLQLKNITWALLLIMNTALFGYLMKLTVDSGVSAGETVIGPDGTIIRHADSDDSSVDSNTHAPNSAIKNNPGTYHLPTIT
;
A
#
# COMPACT_ATOMS: atom_id res chain seq x y z
N MET A 1 19.01 -0.99 15.07
CA MET A 1 18.30 -0.25 16.15
C MET A 1 16.77 -0.27 16.03
N ILE A 2 16.18 -0.34 14.82
CA ILE A 2 14.72 -0.41 14.60
C ILE A 2 14.09 -1.74 15.10
N LEU A 3 14.83 -2.85 15.00
CA LEU A 3 14.40 -4.16 15.51
C LEU A 3 14.18 -4.19 17.04
N LEU A 4 14.97 -3.42 17.80
CA LEU A 4 14.89 -3.36 19.27
C LEU A 4 13.73 -2.50 19.80
N ARG A 5 13.25 -1.52 19.02
CA ARG A 5 12.03 -0.76 19.36
C ARG A 5 10.77 -1.57 19.10
N ARG A 6 10.73 -2.39 18.04
CA ARG A 6 9.58 -3.24 17.72
C ARG A 6 9.39 -4.39 18.72
N THR A 7 10.46 -4.97 19.27
CA THR A 7 10.36 -6.06 20.26
C THR A 7 9.80 -5.62 21.62
N ARG A 8 10.03 -4.37 22.04
CA ARG A 8 9.45 -3.82 23.29
C ARG A 8 7.94 -3.61 23.20
N SER A 9 7.41 -3.14 22.07
CA SER A 9 5.96 -3.07 21.85
C SER A 9 5.33 -4.46 21.79
N LEU A 10 6.04 -5.46 21.26
CA LEU A 10 5.57 -6.85 21.18
C LEU A 10 5.35 -7.49 22.57
N LEU A 11 6.29 -7.26 23.50
CA LEU A 11 6.22 -7.77 24.88
C LEU A 11 5.07 -7.15 25.68
N LEU A 12 4.75 -5.87 25.45
CA LEU A 12 3.63 -5.18 26.09
C LEU A 12 2.26 -5.66 25.57
N VAL A 13 2.14 -5.95 24.28
CA VAL A 13 0.89 -6.48 23.69
C VAL A 13 0.67 -7.94 24.08
N LEU A 14 1.72 -8.76 24.13
CA LEU A 14 1.60 -10.15 24.63
C LEU A 14 1.23 -10.19 26.12
N SER A 15 1.81 -9.30 26.94
CA SER A 15 1.53 -9.25 28.37
C SER A 15 0.09 -8.80 28.67
N THR A 16 -0.46 -7.86 27.89
CA THR A 16 -1.86 -7.43 28.02
C THR A 16 -2.85 -8.47 27.51
N ALA A 17 -2.52 -9.21 26.45
CA ALA A 17 -3.35 -10.33 25.97
C ALA A 17 -3.38 -11.51 26.96
N ILE A 18 -2.27 -11.80 27.65
CA ILE A 18 -2.20 -12.84 28.70
C ILE A 18 -2.98 -12.40 29.95
N LEU A 19 -2.98 -11.11 30.28
CA LEU A 19 -3.80 -10.55 31.36
C LEU A 19 -5.30 -10.58 31.05
N LEU A 20 -5.70 -10.42 29.79
CA LEU A 20 -7.09 -10.56 29.34
C LEU A 20 -7.58 -12.02 29.24
N LEU A 21 -6.66 -12.98 29.09
CA LEU A 21 -6.94 -14.42 29.16
C LEU A 21 -6.85 -14.96 30.60
N GLY A 22 -6.67 -14.08 31.59
CA GLY A 22 -6.83 -14.40 33.00
C GLY A 22 -8.23 -14.95 33.25
N ILE A 23 -8.29 -16.27 33.43
CA ILE A 23 -9.45 -17.06 33.84
C ILE A 23 -10.09 -16.40 35.07
N VAL A 24 -11.20 -15.69 34.85
CA VAL A 24 -12.08 -15.22 35.91
C VAL A 24 -12.86 -16.45 36.40
N ILE A 25 -12.43 -17.01 37.51
CA ILE A 25 -13.25 -17.88 38.35
C ILE A 25 -14.44 -17.02 38.84
N PRO A 26 -15.70 -17.47 38.69
CA PRO A 26 -16.83 -16.61 38.98
C PRO A 26 -17.01 -16.51 40.50
N ASP A 27 -16.76 -15.33 41.07
CA ASP A 27 -17.39 -14.96 42.32
C ASP A 27 -18.22 -13.69 42.15
N LYS A 28 -19.44 -13.77 42.64
CA LYS A 28 -20.50 -12.79 42.46
C LYS A 28 -20.19 -11.56 43.29
N ARG A 29 -20.02 -10.40 42.63
CA ARG A 29 -20.51 -9.09 43.11
C ARG A 29 -20.42 -8.03 42.02
N ASN A 30 -21.46 -7.20 41.96
CA ASN A 30 -21.64 -6.06 41.06
C ASN A 30 -20.40 -5.16 41.00
N ILE A 31 -19.93 -4.87 39.79
CA ILE A 31 -19.04 -3.74 39.52
C ILE A 31 -19.58 -3.00 38.30
N VAL A 32 -19.93 -1.74 38.53
CA VAL A 32 -20.27 -0.73 37.53
C VAL A 32 -18.95 -0.25 36.90
N LEU A 33 -18.84 -0.33 35.58
CA LEU A 33 -17.73 0.25 34.81
C LEU A 33 -18.20 1.55 34.16
N VAL A 34 -17.68 2.69 34.64
CA VAL A 34 -17.74 3.98 33.96
C VAL A 34 -16.48 4.08 33.10
N VAL A 35 -16.65 4.17 31.79
CA VAL A 35 -15.56 4.46 30.83
C VAL A 35 -15.65 5.93 30.47
N SER A 36 -14.70 6.72 30.94
CA SER A 36 -14.47 8.09 30.47
C SER A 36 -13.38 8.05 29.41
N ALA A 37 -13.70 8.44 28.18
CA ALA A 37 -12.74 8.61 27.10
C ALA A 37 -12.24 10.07 27.12
N GLU A 38 -10.96 10.24 27.45
CA GLU A 38 -10.28 11.53 27.36
C GLU A 38 -9.59 11.61 26.00
N GLN A 39 -10.12 12.48 25.14
CA GLN A 39 -9.59 12.78 23.82
C GLN A 39 -8.71 14.03 23.96
N GLN A 40 -7.39 13.84 23.92
CA GLN A 40 -6.45 14.96 23.90
C GLN A 40 -6.33 15.49 22.47
N VAL A 41 -6.91 16.66 22.28
CA VAL A 41 -6.71 17.56 21.15
C VAL A 41 -5.56 18.47 21.54
N ASP A 42 -4.46 18.43 20.81
CA ASP A 42 -3.42 19.46 20.87
C ASP A 42 -3.56 20.31 19.60
N ASP A 43 -4.27 21.42 19.77
CA ASP A 43 -4.36 22.59 18.90
C ASP A 43 -3.60 23.71 19.64
N ASP A 44 -2.70 24.40 18.94
CA ASP A 44 -2.20 25.77 19.18
C ASP A 44 -0.95 25.94 18.28
N GLY A 45 -0.97 26.76 17.23
CA GLY A 45 -1.08 28.22 17.31
C GLY A 45 0.36 28.77 17.36
N GLY A 46 0.93 29.36 16.33
CA GLY A 46 0.57 30.66 15.74
C GLY A 46 1.84 31.52 15.74
N GLY A 47 2.12 32.22 14.65
CA GLY A 47 3.30 33.09 14.55
C GLY A 47 3.47 33.67 13.15
N ALA A 48 2.82 34.80 12.92
CA ALA A 48 2.87 35.63 11.72
C ALA A 48 3.99 36.69 11.78
N GLN A 49 4.11 37.45 10.67
CA GLN A 49 4.99 38.60 10.37
C GLN A 49 6.37 38.20 9.85
N GLY A 50 6.88 38.72 8.74
CA GLY A 50 6.67 39.89 7.86
C GLY A 50 8.00 39.99 7.07
N ASP A 51 8.24 40.70 5.99
CA ASP A 51 7.58 41.65 5.12
C ASP A 51 8.45 41.64 3.82
N ASP A 52 7.86 42.06 2.71
CA ASP A 52 8.44 42.87 1.63
C ASP A 52 9.90 42.64 1.12
N LEU A 53 10.07 42.34 -0.17
CA LEU A 53 10.56 43.32 -1.16
C LEU A 53 10.61 42.73 -2.58
N TYR A 54 10.12 43.52 -3.54
CA TYR A 54 10.31 43.37 -4.99
C TYR A 54 11.79 43.40 -5.39
N ASP A 55 12.19 42.63 -6.41
CA ASP A 55 12.94 43.21 -7.52
C ASP A 55 12.78 42.38 -8.81
N ASP A 56 12.16 43.00 -9.80
CA ASP A 56 12.08 42.56 -11.18
C ASP A 56 13.42 42.82 -11.86
N ALA A 57 14.11 41.77 -12.30
CA ALA A 57 15.23 41.89 -13.22
C ALA A 57 15.10 40.89 -14.37
N ALA A 58 14.37 41.31 -15.40
CA ALA A 58 14.46 40.74 -16.73
C ALA A 58 15.87 41.01 -17.29
N ALA A 59 16.76 40.03 -17.20
CA ALA A 59 18.04 40.05 -17.88
C ALA A 59 17.93 39.28 -19.20
N ALA A 60 17.89 40.04 -20.30
CA ALA A 60 18.19 39.54 -21.64
C ALA A 60 19.65 39.06 -21.66
N VAL A 61 19.87 37.76 -21.81
CA VAL A 61 21.21 37.20 -21.94
C VAL A 61 21.60 37.23 -23.41
N ASN A 62 22.53 38.13 -23.72
CA ASN A 62 23.20 38.29 -25.00
C ASN A 62 24.30 37.21 -25.07
N TYR A 63 24.12 36.21 -25.93
CA TYR A 63 25.14 35.18 -26.22
C TYR A 63 26.03 35.70 -27.34
N ASP A 64 27.16 36.32 -26.99
CA ASP A 64 28.28 36.53 -27.92
C ASP A 64 29.60 36.44 -27.15
N ASP A 65 30.42 35.49 -27.60
CA ASP A 65 31.88 35.52 -27.66
C ASP A 65 32.72 35.48 -26.36
N ALA A 66 33.47 34.38 -26.16
CA ALA A 66 34.93 34.43 -25.99
C ALA A 66 35.53 33.04 -25.72
N VAL A 67 36.31 32.60 -26.71
CA VAL A 67 37.36 31.59 -26.68
C VAL A 67 38.54 32.07 -25.81
N GLU A 68 39.06 31.23 -24.91
CA GLU A 68 40.48 31.13 -24.51
C GLU A 68 40.63 29.98 -23.47
N ALA A 69 41.21 28.83 -23.83
CA ALA A 69 42.63 28.48 -23.90
C ALA A 69 43.11 27.69 -22.66
N TYR A 70 43.40 26.42 -22.93
CA TYR A 70 43.97 25.37 -22.08
C TYR A 70 45.15 25.80 -21.19
N ASN A 71 45.14 25.38 -19.92
CA ASN A 71 46.33 24.91 -19.22
C ASN A 71 45.96 23.81 -18.21
N ASP A 72 46.48 22.63 -18.52
CA ASP A 72 46.38 21.34 -17.83
C ASP A 72 47.53 21.24 -16.80
N ASP A 73 47.20 21.19 -15.50
CA ASP A 73 48.08 20.67 -14.45
C ASP A 73 47.23 19.96 -13.38
N GLY A 74 47.23 18.63 -13.46
CA GLY A 74 46.51 17.73 -12.58
C GLY A 74 46.94 17.85 -11.12
N THR A 75 46.17 18.62 -10.36
CA THR A 75 46.16 18.55 -8.90
C THR A 75 44.71 18.50 -8.42
N TYR A 76 44.27 17.34 -7.92
CA TYR A 76 42.98 17.18 -7.23
C TYR A 76 43.01 17.96 -5.90
N THR A 77 42.79 19.27 -5.97
CA THR A 77 42.53 20.11 -4.80
C THR A 77 41.02 20.23 -4.58
N GLN A 78 40.68 20.02 -3.32
CA GLN A 78 39.35 19.95 -2.74
C GLN A 78 38.58 21.29 -2.89
N ALA A 79 37.48 21.22 -3.65
CA ALA A 79 36.31 22.09 -3.72
C ALA A 79 36.35 23.42 -2.96
N THR A 80 36.61 24.50 -3.68
CA THR A 80 36.07 25.84 -3.43
C THR A 80 34.87 26.04 -4.34
N ASP A 81 33.64 26.04 -3.78
CA ASP A 81 32.32 26.56 -4.22
C ASP A 81 31.95 26.79 -5.71
N ASP A 82 32.74 26.33 -6.68
CA ASP A 82 32.45 26.39 -8.10
C ASP A 82 31.90 25.02 -8.54
N ASP A 83 30.63 24.77 -8.20
CA ASP A 83 29.84 23.59 -8.60
C ASP A 83 29.52 23.58 -10.13
N SER A 84 30.45 24.07 -10.95
CA SER A 84 30.34 24.06 -12.40
C SER A 84 30.78 22.70 -12.93
N ILE A 85 29.82 21.92 -13.43
CA ILE A 85 30.10 20.69 -14.17
C ILE A 85 30.66 21.10 -15.54
N THR A 86 31.96 20.89 -15.76
CA THR A 86 32.62 21.19 -17.04
C THR A 86 32.31 20.13 -18.11
N TYR A 87 32.27 18.85 -17.73
CA TYR A 87 32.07 17.73 -18.65
C TYR A 87 30.89 16.88 -18.20
N TRP A 88 29.95 16.66 -19.11
CA TRP A 88 28.70 15.93 -18.85
C TRP A 88 28.82 14.42 -19.08
N THR A 89 29.94 13.94 -19.62
CA THR A 89 30.17 12.51 -19.93
C THR A 89 30.08 11.61 -18.71
N ASP A 90 30.44 12.15 -17.55
CA ASP A 90 30.50 11.40 -16.31
C ASP A 90 29.22 11.55 -15.50
N TYR A 91 28.16 12.15 -16.04
CA TYR A 91 26.93 12.42 -15.31
C TYR A 91 25.72 11.76 -15.97
N ALA A 92 24.80 11.36 -15.12
CA ALA A 92 23.48 10.87 -15.52
C ALA A 92 22.39 11.58 -14.73
N ILE A 93 21.24 11.77 -15.38
CA ILE A 93 20.05 12.39 -14.81
C ILE A 93 18.93 11.35 -14.68
N LEU A 94 18.29 11.32 -13.51
CA LEU A 94 17.13 10.50 -13.22
C LEU A 94 15.93 11.41 -12.94
N PRO A 95 15.08 11.71 -13.93
CA PRO A 95 13.80 12.35 -13.67
C PRO A 95 12.93 11.38 -12.87
N LYS A 96 12.54 11.78 -11.67
CA LYS A 96 11.76 10.91 -10.77
C LYS A 96 10.27 11.04 -11.04
N ARG A 97 9.81 12.27 -11.33
CA ARG A 97 8.39 12.63 -11.37
C ARG A 97 8.16 14.11 -11.71
N CYS A 98 6.94 14.42 -12.11
CA CYS A 98 6.38 15.76 -12.16
C CYS A 98 5.45 15.97 -10.94
N ILE A 99 5.60 17.08 -10.22
CA ILE A 99 4.72 17.48 -9.11
C ILE A 99 4.39 18.98 -9.17
N VAL A 100 3.27 19.37 -8.58
CA VAL A 100 2.98 20.76 -8.25
C VAL A 100 3.67 21.10 -6.92
N TYR A 101 4.57 22.07 -6.93
CA TYR A 101 5.28 22.54 -5.75
C TYR A 101 5.19 24.07 -5.66
N ASP A 102 4.61 24.57 -4.57
CA ASP A 102 4.37 25.99 -4.33
C ASP A 102 3.67 26.68 -5.54
N ASN A 103 2.60 26.03 -6.04
CA ASN A 103 1.80 26.41 -7.21
C ASN A 103 2.52 26.41 -8.56
N VAL A 104 3.73 25.85 -8.64
CA VAL A 104 4.48 25.71 -9.88
C VAL A 104 4.64 24.23 -10.24
N ASP A 105 4.43 23.91 -11.51
CA ASP A 105 4.72 22.59 -12.09
C ASP A 105 6.22 22.36 -12.19
N VAL A 106 6.75 21.41 -11.42
CA VAL A 106 8.18 21.11 -11.38
C VAL A 106 8.47 19.63 -11.60
N VAL A 107 9.57 19.37 -12.31
CA VAL A 107 10.14 18.02 -12.43
C VAL A 107 11.17 17.83 -11.33
N VAL A 108 10.96 16.82 -10.49
CA VAL A 108 11.94 16.38 -9.50
C VAL A 108 12.89 15.42 -10.19
N PHE A 109 14.19 15.74 -10.17
CA PHE A 109 15.22 14.90 -10.77
C PHE A 109 16.41 14.72 -9.82
N SER A 110 17.20 13.68 -10.07
CA SER A 110 18.46 13.44 -9.37
C SER A 110 19.61 13.37 -10.35
N VAL A 111 20.76 13.88 -9.95
CA VAL A 111 21.99 13.81 -10.73
C VAL A 111 22.93 12.82 -10.05
N HIS A 112 23.53 11.94 -10.85
CA HIS A 112 24.44 10.90 -10.40
C HIS A 112 25.76 11.03 -11.16
N GLU A 113 26.88 10.87 -10.46
CA GLU A 113 28.20 10.62 -11.06
C GLU A 113 28.24 9.18 -11.60
N THR A 114 28.92 8.98 -12.72
CA THR A 114 28.94 7.73 -13.47
C THR A 114 30.23 7.00 -13.14
N TYR A 115 30.13 5.76 -12.66
CA TYR A 115 31.29 4.86 -12.69
C TYR A 115 31.02 3.52 -13.39
N TYR A 116 29.82 2.93 -13.29
CA TYR A 116 29.48 1.74 -14.13
C TYR A 116 27.99 1.32 -14.10
N GLN A 117 27.13 1.96 -13.30
CA GLN A 117 25.72 1.58 -13.13
C GLN A 117 24.87 2.84 -13.04
N GLN A 118 24.41 3.30 -14.21
CA GLN A 118 23.62 4.52 -14.37
C GLN A 118 22.49 4.57 -13.32
N CYS A 119 22.63 5.49 -12.35
CA CYS A 119 21.71 5.79 -11.26
C CYS A 119 21.45 4.71 -10.18
N GLN A 120 22.32 3.69 -10.01
CA GLN A 120 22.23 2.80 -8.84
C GLN A 120 22.87 3.39 -7.58
N ASP A 121 23.89 4.22 -7.78
CA ASP A 121 24.63 4.86 -6.70
C ASP A 121 23.85 6.01 -6.04
N THR A 122 24.37 6.46 -4.89
CA THR A 122 23.79 7.61 -4.18
C THR A 122 23.87 8.85 -5.08
N PRO A 123 22.74 9.55 -5.34
CA PRO A 123 22.79 10.76 -6.15
C PRO A 123 23.62 11.84 -5.46
N ILE A 124 24.32 12.66 -6.26
CA ILE A 124 24.99 13.89 -5.80
C ILE A 124 23.98 14.79 -5.10
N GLY A 125 22.79 14.89 -5.69
CA GLY A 125 21.69 15.66 -5.15
C GLY A 125 20.35 15.33 -5.80
N THR A 126 19.28 15.82 -5.17
CA THR A 126 17.94 15.83 -5.76
C THR A 126 17.49 17.26 -5.88
N TYR A 127 17.04 17.62 -7.07
CA TYR A 127 16.73 18.98 -7.46
C TYR A 127 15.34 19.03 -8.07
N ILE A 128 14.83 20.25 -8.22
CA ILE A 128 13.64 20.57 -8.98
C ILE A 128 13.98 21.61 -10.04
N THR A 129 13.25 21.57 -11.15
CA THR A 129 13.26 22.61 -12.17
C THR A 129 11.84 22.71 -12.73
N PRO A 130 11.38 23.88 -13.22
CA PRO A 130 10.07 23.99 -13.85
C PRO A 130 9.90 22.96 -14.98
N ALA A 131 8.75 22.30 -15.00
CA ALA A 131 8.40 21.30 -16.01
C ALA A 131 8.63 21.77 -17.47
N PRO A 132 8.21 22.99 -17.89
CA PRO A 132 8.48 23.47 -19.25
C PRO A 132 9.97 23.60 -19.57
N ILE A 133 10.80 24.03 -18.60
CA ILE A 133 12.26 24.16 -18.78
C ILE A 133 12.91 22.78 -18.91
N PHE A 134 12.50 21.82 -18.07
CA PHE A 134 12.98 20.44 -18.20
C PHE A 134 12.63 19.85 -19.57
N LEU A 135 11.40 20.09 -20.03
CA LEU A 135 10.94 19.62 -21.32
C LEU A 135 11.73 20.25 -22.47
N GLN A 136 11.99 21.55 -22.45
CA GLN A 136 12.81 22.22 -23.48
C GLN A 136 14.19 21.56 -23.62
N GLY A 137 14.89 21.32 -22.50
CA GLY A 137 16.17 20.62 -22.51
C GLY A 137 16.05 19.18 -23.04
N TYR A 138 14.96 18.48 -22.71
CA TYR A 138 14.67 17.14 -23.22
C TYR A 138 14.41 17.11 -24.72
N LEU A 139 13.62 18.04 -25.25
CA LEU A 139 13.31 18.13 -26.68
C LEU A 139 14.56 18.48 -27.49
N GLN A 140 15.40 19.41 -27.01
CA GLN A 140 16.70 19.71 -27.63
C GLN A 140 17.63 18.50 -27.63
N TYR A 141 17.70 17.77 -26.50
CA TYR A 141 18.45 16.52 -26.41
C TYR A 141 17.95 15.47 -27.42
N TYR A 142 16.64 15.33 -27.56
CA TYR A 142 16.04 14.39 -28.47
C TYR A 142 16.29 14.76 -29.94
N MET A 143 16.11 16.03 -30.32
CA MET A 143 16.45 16.53 -31.65
C MET A 143 17.90 16.23 -32.01
N GLN A 144 18.84 16.55 -31.10
CA GLN A 144 20.26 16.32 -31.32
C GLN A 144 20.59 14.83 -31.52
N ILE A 145 19.84 13.92 -30.87
CA ILE A 145 19.97 12.47 -31.08
C ILE A 145 19.43 12.04 -32.45
N GLN A 146 18.36 12.67 -32.93
CA GLN A 146 17.76 12.33 -34.24
C GLN A 146 18.64 12.84 -35.38
N GLU A 147 19.15 14.08 -35.28
CA GLU A 147 20.19 14.60 -36.17
C GLU A 147 21.41 13.68 -36.19
N ASP A 148 21.83 13.18 -35.02
CA ASP A 148 22.96 12.26 -34.95
C ASP A 148 22.72 10.89 -35.59
N LYS A 149 21.46 10.49 -35.75
CA LYS A 149 21.07 9.28 -36.47
C LYS A 149 20.91 9.53 -37.98
N GLY A 150 21.12 10.75 -38.45
CA GLY A 150 20.95 11.15 -39.85
C GLY A 150 19.52 11.54 -40.23
N TYR A 151 18.67 11.89 -39.25
CA TYR A 151 17.33 12.45 -39.48
C TYR A 151 17.38 13.97 -39.39
N ASP A 152 17.84 14.62 -40.46
CA ASP A 152 17.98 16.09 -40.54
C ASP A 152 16.62 16.82 -40.63
N ASP A 153 15.55 16.09 -40.93
CA ASP A 153 14.17 16.58 -41.09
C ASP A 153 13.25 16.19 -39.93
N TYR A 154 13.82 15.90 -38.76
CA TYR A 154 13.03 15.58 -37.58
C TYR A 154 12.21 16.80 -37.12
N GLU A 155 10.90 16.75 -37.34
CA GLU A 155 9.95 17.73 -36.83
C GLU A 155 9.53 17.37 -35.39
N LEU A 156 9.52 18.37 -34.50
CA LEU A 156 8.98 18.21 -33.15
C LEU A 156 7.46 17.97 -33.21
N PRO A 157 6.91 17.19 -32.26
CA PRO A 157 5.47 17.01 -32.17
C PRO A 157 4.78 18.36 -31.88
N GLU A 158 3.56 18.56 -32.37
CA GLU A 158 2.79 19.80 -32.17
C GLU A 158 2.65 20.16 -30.67
N ALA A 159 2.61 19.14 -29.81
CA ALA A 159 2.57 19.33 -28.37
C ALA A 159 3.80 20.11 -27.81
N ALA A 160 4.93 20.12 -28.52
CA ALA A 160 6.12 20.86 -28.12
C ALA A 160 5.92 22.38 -28.10
N ASP A 161 4.98 22.92 -28.88
CA ASP A 161 4.66 24.35 -28.90
C ASP A 161 4.10 24.84 -27.56
N TYR A 162 3.55 23.93 -26.76
CA TYR A 162 3.08 24.22 -25.40
C TYR A 162 4.19 24.13 -24.34
N ALA A 163 5.45 23.92 -24.72
CA ALA A 163 6.58 24.15 -23.82
C ALA A 163 6.69 25.62 -23.38
N TYR A 164 6.09 26.53 -24.16
CA TYR A 164 5.93 27.95 -23.85
C TYR A 164 4.47 28.27 -23.53
N CYS A 165 4.25 29.40 -22.87
CA CYS A 165 2.92 29.87 -22.49
C CYS A 165 2.18 30.41 -23.74
N THR A 166 1.31 29.58 -24.33
CA THR A 166 0.66 29.84 -25.62
C THR A 166 -0.78 30.32 -25.42
N ARG A 167 -1.12 31.49 -25.97
CA ARG A 167 -2.45 32.09 -25.86
C ARG A 167 -3.48 31.33 -26.71
N VAL A 168 -4.62 31.03 -26.12
CA VAL A 168 -5.79 30.43 -26.78
C VAL A 168 -7.07 31.15 -26.38
N VAL A 169 -8.10 31.10 -27.22
CA VAL A 169 -9.41 31.70 -26.93
C VAL A 169 -10.45 30.59 -26.80
N ILE A 170 -10.98 30.40 -25.60
CA ILE A 170 -12.00 29.38 -25.29
C ILE A 170 -13.26 30.11 -24.86
N GLN A 171 -14.38 29.87 -25.54
CA GLN A 171 -15.67 30.53 -25.25
C GLN A 171 -15.60 32.07 -25.21
N ASN A 172 -14.76 32.68 -26.05
CA ASN A 172 -14.58 34.14 -26.13
C ASN A 172 -13.88 34.76 -24.91
N GLU A 173 -13.25 33.94 -24.07
CA GLU A 173 -12.31 34.35 -23.03
C GLU A 173 -10.90 33.89 -23.38
N GLU A 174 -9.90 34.67 -22.97
CA GLU A 174 -8.50 34.38 -23.23
C GLU A 174 -7.91 33.52 -22.12
N TYR A 175 -7.26 32.44 -22.52
CA TYR A 175 -6.54 31.52 -21.66
C TYR A 175 -5.13 31.30 -22.21
N TRP A 176 -4.27 30.73 -21.38
CA TRP A 176 -2.93 30.36 -21.77
C TRP A 176 -2.69 28.88 -21.48
N LEU A 177 -2.04 28.20 -22.42
CA LEU A 177 -1.73 26.78 -22.32
C LEU A 177 -0.23 26.61 -22.15
N GLN A 178 0.16 25.78 -21.20
CA GLN A 178 1.55 25.36 -21.03
C GLN A 178 1.61 23.93 -20.51
N ILE A 179 2.64 23.18 -20.92
CA ILE A 179 2.91 21.86 -20.39
C ILE A 179 3.30 21.96 -18.91
N GLY A 180 2.64 21.13 -18.10
CA GLY A 180 2.95 20.93 -16.70
C GLY A 180 2.71 19.48 -16.28
N CYS A 181 2.51 19.27 -14.98
CA CYS A 181 2.30 17.94 -14.42
C CYS A 181 0.83 17.54 -14.49
N THR A 182 0.58 16.28 -14.90
CA THR A 182 -0.77 15.72 -14.92
C THR A 182 -1.34 15.56 -13.52
N ASP A 183 -2.60 15.94 -13.36
CA ASP A 183 -3.28 15.79 -12.10
C ASP A 183 -3.52 14.31 -11.77
N GLY A 184 -3.09 13.91 -10.56
CA GLY A 184 -3.20 12.53 -10.09
C GLY A 184 -2.14 11.54 -10.62
N ASN A 185 -1.38 11.88 -11.67
CA ASN A 185 -0.28 11.06 -12.18
C ASN A 185 1.05 11.81 -12.19
N SER A 186 1.92 11.50 -11.23
CA SER A 186 3.24 12.16 -11.13
C SER A 186 4.28 11.63 -12.12
N LEU A 187 3.92 10.69 -13.00
CA LEU A 187 4.81 10.11 -14.02
C LEU A 187 4.37 10.49 -15.44
N SER A 188 3.49 11.47 -15.57
CA SER A 188 3.11 12.04 -16.87
C SER A 188 3.08 13.55 -16.80
N ILE A 189 3.10 14.14 -17.99
CA ILE A 189 2.87 15.55 -18.23
C ILE A 189 1.53 15.72 -18.95
N SER A 190 0.94 16.90 -18.85
CA SER A 190 -0.27 17.31 -19.57
C SER A 190 -0.17 18.79 -19.92
N VAL A 191 -1.05 19.27 -20.79
CA VAL A 191 -1.17 20.71 -21.06
C VAL A 191 -2.19 21.31 -20.10
N ASN A 192 -1.71 22.18 -19.21
CA ASN A 192 -2.51 22.86 -18.22
C ASN A 192 -3.03 24.20 -18.77
N ILE A 193 -4.18 24.63 -18.25
CA ILE A 193 -4.81 25.91 -18.59
C ILE A 193 -4.49 26.94 -17.51
N TYR A 194 -4.13 28.14 -17.91
CA TYR A 194 -3.79 29.27 -17.05
C TYR A 194 -4.63 30.49 -17.40
N SER A 195 -4.88 31.33 -16.39
CA SER A 195 -5.65 32.57 -16.48
C SER A 195 -4.79 33.82 -16.72
N ASP A 196 -3.47 33.66 -16.75
CA ASP A 196 -2.49 34.73 -16.94
C ASP A 196 -1.47 34.37 -18.03
N ASN A 197 -0.89 35.39 -18.65
CA ASN A 197 0.09 35.25 -19.72
C ASN A 197 1.49 34.79 -19.26
N THR A 198 1.69 34.66 -17.95
CA THR A 198 2.92 34.11 -17.37
C THR A 198 2.78 32.63 -16.99
N CYS A 199 1.60 32.03 -17.21
CA CYS A 199 1.27 30.65 -16.85
C CYS A 199 1.60 30.32 -15.38
N THR A 200 1.22 31.22 -14.46
CA THR A 200 1.48 31.06 -13.02
C THR A 200 0.23 30.66 -12.24
N THR A 201 -0.95 31.05 -12.71
CA THR A 201 -2.25 30.86 -12.05
C THR A 201 -3.10 29.90 -12.87
N ARG A 202 -3.04 28.61 -12.49
CA ARG A 202 -3.87 27.56 -13.09
C ARG A 202 -5.35 27.95 -13.04
N SER A 203 -6.04 27.77 -14.15
CA SER A 203 -7.48 27.97 -14.28
C SER A 203 -8.16 26.62 -14.46
N VAL A 204 -9.27 26.42 -13.75
CA VAL A 204 -10.15 25.27 -13.96
C VAL A 204 -11.37 25.79 -14.71
N VAL A 205 -11.39 25.58 -16.02
CA VAL A 205 -12.59 25.86 -16.83
C VAL A 205 -13.49 24.64 -16.72
N ASP A 206 -14.76 24.83 -16.33
CA ASP A 206 -15.72 23.73 -16.10
C ASP A 206 -15.70 22.71 -17.25
N GLY A 207 -15.17 21.51 -16.97
CA GLY A 207 -15.07 20.40 -17.93
C GLY A 207 -13.69 20.21 -18.62
N TYR A 208 -12.71 21.07 -18.35
CA TYR A 208 -11.34 21.00 -18.87
C TYR A 208 -10.33 21.04 -17.72
N ASP A 209 -10.09 19.90 -17.06
CA ASP A 209 -9.07 19.78 -15.99
C ASP A 209 -7.65 19.53 -16.54
N ASP A 210 -7.54 19.40 -17.85
CA ASP A 210 -6.34 19.38 -18.69
C ASP A 210 -6.86 19.74 -20.09
N ALA A 211 -6.10 20.41 -20.95
CA ALA A 211 -6.60 20.89 -22.25
C ALA A 211 -7.02 19.78 -23.24
N ASN A 212 -7.03 18.51 -22.83
CA ASN A 212 -7.28 17.31 -23.62
C ASN A 212 -6.42 17.27 -24.90
N ILE A 213 -5.27 17.92 -24.85
CA ILE A 213 -4.24 17.88 -25.89
C ILE A 213 -3.44 16.60 -25.65
N ASP A 214 -3.32 15.80 -26.69
CA ASP A 214 -2.54 14.57 -26.63
C ASP A 214 -1.05 14.91 -26.56
N VAL A 215 -0.42 14.54 -25.44
CA VAL A 215 1.03 14.67 -25.23
C VAL A 215 1.73 13.31 -25.20
N SER A 216 1.05 12.25 -25.66
CA SER A 216 1.57 10.88 -25.63
C SER A 216 2.81 10.65 -26.51
N GLU A 217 3.04 11.52 -27.49
CA GLU A 217 4.25 11.56 -28.31
C GLU A 217 5.48 12.05 -27.52
N ILE A 218 5.27 12.85 -26.47
CA ILE A 218 6.34 13.36 -25.60
C ILE A 218 6.44 12.47 -24.35
N GLN A 219 7.26 11.43 -24.44
CA GLN A 219 7.49 10.51 -23.31
C GLN A 219 8.74 10.88 -22.54
N LEU A 220 8.56 11.70 -21.49
CA LEU A 220 9.65 11.96 -20.55
C LEU A 220 10.07 10.65 -19.86
N PRO A 221 11.37 10.37 -19.73
CA PRO A 221 11.89 9.09 -19.23
C PRO A 221 11.81 8.98 -17.71
N PHE A 222 10.64 9.25 -17.11
CA PHE A 222 10.47 9.17 -15.66
C PHE A 222 10.83 7.79 -15.12
N LYS A 223 11.57 7.76 -14.00
CA LYS A 223 12.16 6.56 -13.37
C LYS A 223 13.20 5.82 -14.22
N HIS A 224 13.55 6.33 -15.40
CA HIS A 224 14.63 5.79 -16.21
C HIS A 224 15.84 6.71 -16.13
N CYS A 225 16.99 6.13 -15.81
CA CYS A 225 18.24 6.87 -15.81
C CYS A 225 18.62 7.21 -17.26
N GLN A 226 19.01 8.45 -17.49
CA GLN A 226 19.49 8.93 -18.79
C GLN A 226 20.90 9.44 -18.64
N SER A 227 21.80 8.98 -19.50
CA SER A 227 23.14 9.57 -19.62
C SER A 227 23.00 11.00 -20.15
N CYS A 228 23.71 11.96 -19.55
CA CYS A 228 23.69 13.33 -20.02
C CYS A 228 24.23 13.46 -21.44
N VAL A 229 25.22 12.64 -21.77
CA VAL A 229 25.76 12.51 -23.13
C VAL A 229 25.43 11.12 -23.65
N MET A 230 24.77 11.04 -24.81
CA MET A 230 24.52 9.79 -25.52
C MET A 230 25.43 9.76 -26.76
N TRP A 231 26.22 8.69 -26.88
CA TRP A 231 27.03 8.45 -28.06
C TRP A 231 26.20 7.64 -29.05
N VAL A 232 25.85 8.24 -30.18
CA VAL A 232 25.26 7.53 -31.32
C VAL A 232 26.41 7.08 -32.22
N ASP A 233 26.34 5.82 -32.65
CA ASP A 233 27.31 5.22 -33.57
C ASP A 233 27.13 5.85 -34.97
N LYS A 234 27.79 6.98 -35.21
CA LYS A 234 27.93 7.58 -36.54
C LYS A 234 29.02 6.84 -37.31
N ASN A 235 28.95 6.82 -38.63
CA ASN A 235 30.03 6.27 -39.46
C ASN A 235 31.35 7.00 -39.10
N ASP A 236 32.39 6.23 -38.75
CA ASP A 236 33.68 6.73 -38.23
C ASP A 236 34.34 7.83 -39.09
N ASP A 237 34.00 7.90 -40.39
CA ASP A 237 34.60 8.84 -41.35
C ASP A 237 34.06 10.28 -41.21
N GLU A 238 32.97 10.52 -40.48
CA GLU A 238 32.32 11.84 -40.33
C GLU A 238 32.51 12.47 -38.94
N ILE A 239 33.07 11.74 -37.98
CA ILE A 239 33.23 12.21 -36.61
C ILE A 239 34.61 12.86 -36.44
N ASP A 240 34.65 14.18 -36.33
CA ASP A 240 35.88 14.92 -35.99
C ASP A 240 36.06 15.09 -34.46
N ASP A 241 37.25 15.50 -34.04
CA ASP A 241 37.54 15.78 -32.61
C ASP A 241 36.62 16.89 -32.04
N MET A 242 36.16 17.80 -32.90
CA MET A 242 35.27 18.90 -32.52
C MET A 242 33.87 18.41 -32.14
N PHE A 243 33.34 17.37 -32.81
CA PHE A 243 32.10 16.71 -32.43
C PHE A 243 32.18 16.14 -31.01
N TYR A 244 33.28 15.46 -30.68
CA TYR A 244 33.49 14.89 -29.34
C TYR A 244 33.59 15.98 -28.27
N GLU A 245 34.38 17.04 -28.50
CA GLU A 245 34.53 18.13 -27.53
C GLU A 245 33.23 18.92 -27.32
N ASN A 246 32.48 19.17 -28.40
CA ASN A 246 31.15 19.77 -28.29
C ASN A 246 30.19 18.86 -27.52
N ARG A 247 30.18 17.56 -27.77
CA ARG A 247 29.29 16.61 -27.07
C ARG A 247 29.60 16.46 -25.58
N LYS A 248 30.87 16.55 -25.18
CA LYS A 248 31.26 16.49 -23.76
C LYS A 248 30.72 17.67 -22.95
N THR A 249 30.67 18.85 -23.57
CA THR A 249 30.33 20.12 -22.89
C THR A 249 28.86 20.50 -23.11
N ASN A 250 28.27 20.10 -24.23
CA ASN A 250 26.89 20.41 -24.62
C ASN A 250 25.96 19.20 -24.43
N ALA A 251 25.40 19.08 -23.22
CA ALA A 251 24.36 18.12 -22.89
C ALA A 251 23.04 18.85 -22.59
N PRO A 252 22.25 19.23 -23.61
CA PRO A 252 21.15 20.19 -23.47
C PRO A 252 20.14 19.83 -22.36
N LEU A 253 19.82 18.55 -22.17
CA LEU A 253 18.95 18.11 -21.07
C LEU A 253 19.58 18.40 -19.70
N CYS A 254 20.81 17.95 -19.48
CA CYS A 254 21.45 18.07 -18.17
C CYS A 254 21.94 19.48 -17.88
N SER A 255 22.49 20.18 -18.87
CA SER A 255 22.92 21.58 -18.74
C SER A 255 21.74 22.48 -18.42
N THR A 256 20.63 22.37 -19.16
CA THR A 256 19.41 23.15 -18.89
C THR A 256 18.83 22.82 -17.52
N ALA A 257 18.70 21.53 -17.18
CA ALA A 257 18.20 21.13 -15.86
C ALA A 257 19.12 21.63 -14.73
N TRP A 258 20.44 21.63 -14.92
CA TRP A 258 21.43 22.07 -13.94
C TRP A 258 21.49 23.58 -13.76
N THR A 259 21.36 24.34 -14.84
CA THR A 259 21.34 25.81 -14.81
C THR A 259 20.12 26.33 -14.04
N TYR A 260 18.95 25.72 -14.27
CA TYR A 260 17.70 26.12 -13.62
C TYR A 260 17.35 25.28 -12.39
N LYS A 261 18.31 24.53 -11.84
CA LYS A 261 18.06 23.67 -10.68
C LYS A 261 17.80 24.48 -9.42
N GLN A 262 16.85 24.02 -8.62
CA GLN A 262 16.67 24.43 -7.24
C GLN A 262 16.80 23.20 -6.34
N THR A 263 17.33 23.39 -5.13
CA THR A 263 17.52 22.28 -4.19
C THR A 263 16.16 21.77 -3.69
N CYS A 264 15.91 20.46 -3.82
CA CYS A 264 14.67 19.86 -3.36
C CYS A 264 14.73 19.63 -1.85
N GLY A 265 14.14 20.53 -1.05
CA GLY A 265 14.05 20.40 0.39
C GLY A 265 13.21 19.21 0.87
N ARG A 266 13.13 18.99 2.19
CA ARG A 266 12.37 17.85 2.77
C ARG A 266 10.89 17.80 2.37
N LYS A 267 10.23 18.95 2.22
CA LYS A 267 8.82 19.06 1.77
C LYS A 267 8.68 18.61 0.31
N CYS A 268 9.56 19.10 -0.56
CA CYS A 268 9.66 18.67 -1.95
C CYS A 268 9.93 17.17 -2.05
N LEU A 269 10.91 16.65 -1.28
CA LEU A 269 11.22 15.22 -1.26
C LEU A 269 10.03 14.38 -0.81
N LYS A 270 9.25 14.83 0.19
CA LYS A 270 8.08 14.10 0.70
C LYS A 270 6.90 14.11 -0.28
N THR A 271 6.63 15.25 -0.91
CA THR A 271 5.57 15.39 -1.92
C THR A 271 5.93 14.63 -3.17
N GLY A 272 7.22 14.71 -3.50
CA GLY A 272 7.80 13.92 -4.52
C GLY A 272 7.60 12.44 -4.23
N LEU A 273 8.16 11.94 -3.12
CA LEU A 273 8.33 10.51 -2.81
C LEU A 273 7.09 9.78 -3.29
N GLU A 274 7.30 8.80 -4.19
CA GLU A 274 6.22 7.91 -4.61
C GLU A 274 5.53 7.55 -3.32
N LYS A 275 4.22 7.84 -3.23
CA LYS A 275 3.42 7.34 -2.13
C LYS A 275 3.68 5.86 -2.24
N THR A 276 4.64 5.37 -1.47
CA THR A 276 4.84 3.96 -1.23
C THR A 276 3.47 3.64 -0.71
N VAL A 277 2.66 3.05 -1.59
CA VAL A 277 1.41 2.45 -1.21
C VAL A 277 1.95 1.45 -0.24
N LYS A 278 2.02 1.83 1.04
CA LYS A 278 2.60 1.00 2.04
C LYS A 278 1.74 -0.23 1.87
N ASP A 279 2.36 -1.35 1.52
CA ASP A 279 1.70 -2.65 1.47
C ASP A 279 1.24 -3.06 2.88
N GLY A 280 0.93 -2.10 3.75
CA GLY A 280 0.12 -2.26 4.93
C GLY A 280 -1.29 -2.68 4.56
N TRP A 281 -1.92 -3.32 5.51
CA TRP A 281 -3.29 -3.78 5.47
C TRP A 281 -4.23 -2.62 5.13
N ASN A 282 -5.01 -2.77 4.05
CA ASN A 282 -6.09 -1.85 3.75
C ASN A 282 -7.13 -1.92 4.88
N THR A 283 -7.91 -0.87 5.08
CA THR A 283 -9.05 -0.88 6.01
C THR A 283 -9.98 -2.10 5.81
N PRO A 284 -10.40 -2.45 4.57
CA PRO A 284 -11.17 -3.68 4.34
C PRO A 284 -10.44 -4.95 4.76
N ASP A 285 -9.12 -5.06 4.51
CA ASP A 285 -8.35 -6.24 4.89
C ASP A 285 -8.34 -6.43 6.42
N LYS A 286 -8.25 -5.33 7.17
CA LYS A 286 -8.30 -5.35 8.65
C LYS A 286 -9.67 -5.82 9.15
N VAL A 287 -10.75 -5.33 8.53
CA VAL A 287 -12.12 -5.73 8.88
C VAL A 287 -12.35 -7.21 8.57
N LEU A 288 -11.93 -7.67 7.40
CA LEU A 288 -12.08 -9.06 6.99
C LEU A 288 -11.26 -10.01 7.87
N LEU A 289 -10.03 -9.63 8.24
CA LEU A 289 -9.21 -10.38 9.20
C LEU A 289 -9.88 -10.48 10.56
N ALA A 290 -10.47 -9.38 11.06
CA ALA A 290 -11.21 -9.39 12.33
C ALA A 290 -12.42 -10.32 12.30
N ILE A 291 -13.24 -10.28 11.24
CA ILE A 291 -14.43 -11.14 11.10
C ILE A 291 -14.02 -12.62 11.08
N LEU A 292 -13.02 -12.99 10.29
CA LEU A 292 -12.58 -14.38 10.19
C LEU A 292 -11.89 -14.88 11.47
N ALA A 293 -11.20 -14.01 12.20
CA ALA A 293 -10.62 -14.35 13.49
C ALA A 293 -11.72 -14.60 14.54
N VAL A 294 -12.75 -13.76 14.60
CA VAL A 294 -13.92 -13.94 15.48
C VAL A 294 -14.68 -15.22 15.12
N PHE A 295 -14.85 -15.49 13.82
CA PHE A 295 -15.50 -16.71 13.35
C PHE A 295 -14.73 -17.98 13.76
N GLY A 296 -13.42 -18.00 13.54
CA GLY A 296 -12.55 -19.10 13.97
C GLY A 296 -12.57 -19.32 15.48
N PHE A 297 -12.52 -18.23 16.25
CA PHE A 297 -12.64 -18.28 17.70
C PHE A 297 -14.00 -18.83 18.15
N GLY A 298 -15.10 -18.40 17.51
CA GLY A 298 -16.45 -18.91 17.78
C GLY A 298 -16.58 -20.41 17.54
N MET A 299 -16.01 -20.93 16.43
CA MET A 299 -15.98 -22.36 16.15
C MET A 299 -15.19 -23.14 17.20
N LEU A 300 -14.06 -22.61 17.65
CA LEU A 300 -13.24 -23.23 18.70
C LEU A 300 -14.02 -23.33 20.02
N VAL A 301 -14.70 -22.26 20.44
CA VAL A 301 -15.56 -22.25 21.64
C VAL A 301 -16.70 -23.26 21.51
N ALA A 302 -17.32 -23.37 20.32
CA ALA A 302 -18.39 -24.35 20.07
C ALA A 302 -17.87 -25.80 20.20
N ILE A 303 -16.69 -26.10 19.67
CA ILE A 303 -16.03 -27.41 19.81
C ILE A 303 -15.75 -27.73 21.29
N LEU A 304 -15.21 -26.76 22.05
CA LEU A 304 -14.93 -26.94 23.48
C LEU A 304 -16.21 -27.19 24.27
N ARG A 305 -17.26 -26.40 24.05
CA ARG A 305 -18.56 -26.57 24.73
C ARG A 305 -19.19 -27.90 24.39
N LYS A 306 -19.11 -28.32 23.12
CA LYS A 306 -19.63 -29.61 22.68
C LYS A 306 -18.90 -30.78 23.33
N ARG A 307 -17.57 -30.72 23.43
CA ARG A 307 -16.76 -31.71 24.13
C ARG A 307 -17.04 -31.77 25.63
N GLN A 308 -17.28 -30.63 26.27
CA GLN A 308 -17.66 -30.59 27.69
C GLN A 308 -19.00 -31.27 27.99
N ASN A 309 -19.92 -31.29 27.01
CA ASN A 309 -21.23 -31.90 27.15
C ASN A 309 -21.28 -33.40 26.79
N MET A 310 -20.17 -34.01 26.35
CA MET A 310 -20.16 -35.46 26.09
C MET A 310 -20.11 -36.26 27.39
N SER A 311 -20.95 -37.28 27.49
CA SER A 311 -21.05 -38.17 28.65
C SER A 311 -19.72 -38.89 28.91
N ASN A 312 -19.39 -39.11 30.18
CA ASN A 312 -18.15 -39.78 30.63
C ASN A 312 -17.93 -41.18 30.02
N LYS A 313 -18.98 -41.82 29.47
CA LYS A 313 -18.86 -43.12 28.81
C LYS A 313 -18.30 -43.00 27.38
N ASP A 314 -18.78 -42.01 26.62
CA ASP A 314 -18.30 -41.76 25.26
C ASP A 314 -16.91 -41.12 25.26
N SER A 315 -16.62 -40.31 26.29
CA SER A 315 -15.29 -39.70 26.45
C SER A 315 -14.18 -40.74 26.66
N LEU A 316 -14.49 -41.89 27.27
CA LEU A 316 -13.54 -42.99 27.47
C LEU A 316 -13.24 -43.76 26.17
N LEU A 317 -14.26 -43.99 25.33
CA LEU A 317 -14.07 -44.60 24.01
C LEU A 317 -13.31 -43.65 23.07
N GLU A 318 -13.62 -42.35 23.09
CA GLU A 318 -12.87 -41.35 22.32
C GLU A 318 -11.44 -41.18 22.87
N GLN A 319 -11.24 -41.18 24.20
CA GLN A 319 -9.90 -41.16 24.79
C GLN A 319 -9.09 -42.41 24.43
N ALA A 320 -9.71 -43.59 24.35
CA ALA A 320 -9.01 -44.78 23.89
C ALA A 320 -8.55 -44.62 22.44
N ALA A 321 -9.41 -44.15 21.54
CA ALA A 321 -9.06 -43.87 20.15
C ALA A 321 -8.02 -42.74 19.99
N MET A 322 -8.09 -41.67 20.77
CA MET A 322 -7.13 -40.56 20.75
C MET A 322 -5.80 -40.92 21.41
N SER A 323 -5.82 -41.73 22.48
CA SER A 323 -4.61 -42.22 23.15
C SER A 323 -3.83 -43.19 22.26
N ALA A 324 -4.51 -43.96 21.38
CA ALA A 324 -3.87 -44.80 20.38
C ALA A 324 -3.07 -43.98 19.35
N ALA A 325 -3.46 -42.72 19.09
CA ALA A 325 -2.69 -41.77 18.28
C ALA A 325 -1.61 -41.00 19.08
N GLY A 326 -1.48 -41.27 20.39
CA GLY A 326 -0.49 -40.64 21.27
C GLY A 326 -0.71 -39.15 21.56
N LEU A 327 -1.83 -38.57 21.14
CA LEU A 327 -2.10 -37.13 21.28
C LEU A 327 -3.01 -36.87 22.48
N GLN A 328 -2.42 -36.53 23.63
CA GLN A 328 -3.19 -36.21 24.83
C GLN A 328 -4.03 -34.94 24.61
N GLN A 329 -5.28 -34.91 25.10
CA GLN A 329 -6.26 -33.84 24.86
C GLN A 329 -5.74 -32.41 25.13
N ALA A 330 -4.83 -32.25 26.09
CA ALA A 330 -4.16 -30.97 26.38
C ALA A 330 -3.31 -30.45 25.21
N HIS A 331 -2.73 -31.35 24.39
CA HIS A 331 -1.92 -30.97 23.22
C HIS A 331 -2.77 -30.33 22.13
N VAL A 332 -4.04 -30.74 21.95
CA VAL A 332 -4.93 -30.14 20.95
C VAL A 332 -5.16 -28.66 21.27
N ILE A 333 -5.47 -28.35 22.53
CA ILE A 333 -5.63 -26.95 22.98
C ILE A 333 -4.32 -26.18 22.81
N GLY A 334 -3.18 -26.79 23.17
CA GLY A 334 -1.85 -26.18 23.01
C GLY A 334 -1.51 -25.86 21.54
N ILE A 335 -1.78 -26.77 20.61
CA ILE A 335 -1.55 -26.58 19.17
C ILE A 335 -2.40 -25.42 18.64
N PHE A 336 -3.67 -25.31 19.06
CA PHE A 336 -4.53 -24.21 18.65
C PHE A 336 -4.03 -22.84 19.12
N VAL A 337 -3.62 -22.73 20.39
CA VAL A 337 -3.04 -21.48 20.93
C VAL A 337 -1.75 -21.12 20.19
N MET A 338 -0.90 -22.11 19.91
CA MET A 338 0.34 -21.92 19.15
C MET A 338 0.07 -21.39 17.73
N ILE A 339 -0.93 -21.94 17.03
CA ILE A 339 -1.31 -21.48 15.68
C ILE A 339 -1.80 -20.02 15.69
N ILE A 340 -2.60 -19.62 16.70
CA ILE A 340 -3.06 -18.23 16.83
C ILE A 340 -1.87 -17.28 17.02
N VAL A 341 -0.88 -17.67 17.83
CA VAL A 341 0.36 -16.90 18.02
C VAL A 341 1.14 -16.77 16.70
N VAL A 342 1.26 -17.84 15.91
CA VAL A 342 1.92 -17.80 14.61
C VAL A 342 1.20 -16.86 13.63
N ILE A 343 -0.13 -16.93 13.56
CA ILE A 343 -0.94 -16.04 12.70
C ILE A 343 -0.75 -14.57 13.11
N THR A 344 -0.77 -14.27 14.41
CA THR A 344 -0.53 -12.90 14.90
C THR A 344 0.87 -12.40 14.57
N ILE A 345 1.91 -13.22 14.65
CA ILE A 345 3.26 -12.86 14.22
C ILE A 345 3.30 -12.55 12.72
N PHE A 346 2.68 -13.37 11.86
CA PHE A 346 2.65 -13.12 10.42
C PHE A 346 1.86 -11.87 10.03
N ALA A 347 0.75 -11.60 10.73
CA ALA A 347 0.00 -10.36 10.55
C ALA A 347 0.85 -9.13 10.89
N LEU A 348 1.68 -9.20 11.94
CA LEU A 348 2.61 -8.13 12.34
C LEU A 348 3.77 -7.95 11.35
N LEU A 349 4.19 -9.02 10.67
CA LEU A 349 5.20 -8.97 9.60
C LEU A 349 4.65 -8.46 8.26
N GLN A 350 3.34 -8.18 8.16
CA GLN A 350 2.66 -7.69 6.95
C GLN A 350 2.72 -8.66 5.75
N LEU A 351 2.88 -9.95 6.02
CA LEU A 351 2.85 -11.00 4.99
C LEU A 351 1.39 -11.34 4.65
N LYS A 352 0.73 -10.47 3.88
CA LYS A 352 -0.71 -10.57 3.55
C LYS A 352 -1.08 -11.95 3.00
N ASN A 353 -0.45 -12.37 1.91
CA ASN A 353 -0.83 -13.60 1.18
C ASN A 353 -0.72 -14.85 2.06
N ILE A 354 0.35 -14.97 2.85
CA ILE A 354 0.58 -16.12 3.72
C ILE A 354 -0.40 -16.12 4.89
N THR A 355 -0.66 -14.95 5.49
CA THR A 355 -1.61 -14.81 6.59
C THR A 355 -3.03 -15.22 6.14
N TRP A 356 -3.45 -14.79 4.95
CA TRP A 356 -4.73 -15.17 4.36
C TRP A 356 -4.87 -16.69 4.15
N ALA A 357 -3.86 -17.31 3.53
CA ALA A 357 -3.88 -18.74 3.27
C ALA A 357 -3.97 -19.57 4.56
N LEU A 358 -3.16 -19.24 5.57
CA LEU A 358 -3.18 -19.94 6.86
C LEU A 358 -4.51 -19.79 7.58
N LEU A 359 -5.08 -18.58 7.58
CA LEU A 359 -6.33 -18.30 8.27
C LEU A 359 -7.51 -19.04 7.62
N LEU A 360 -7.55 -19.11 6.28
CA LEU A 360 -8.56 -19.88 5.54
C LEU A 360 -8.43 -21.39 5.76
N ILE A 361 -7.22 -21.94 5.68
CA ILE A 361 -6.97 -23.37 5.91
C ILE A 361 -7.41 -23.75 7.34
N MET A 362 -7.06 -22.92 8.32
CA MET A 362 -7.40 -23.18 9.72
C MET A 362 -8.91 -23.13 9.96
N ASN A 363 -9.62 -22.12 9.44
CA ASN A 363 -11.08 -22.05 9.54
C ASN A 363 -11.76 -23.23 8.83
N THR A 364 -11.25 -23.67 7.68
CA THR A 364 -11.78 -24.83 6.95
C THR A 364 -11.58 -26.13 7.74
N ALA A 365 -10.41 -26.32 8.34
CA ALA A 365 -10.11 -27.48 9.19
C ALA A 365 -10.99 -27.50 10.46
N LEU A 366 -11.17 -26.34 11.11
CA LEU A 366 -12.07 -26.19 12.26
C LEU A 366 -13.52 -26.51 11.90
N PHE A 367 -13.98 -26.00 10.75
CA PHE A 367 -15.33 -26.25 10.27
C PHE A 367 -15.57 -27.73 9.96
N GLY A 368 -14.65 -28.37 9.22
CA GLY A 368 -14.72 -29.81 8.93
C GLY A 368 -14.70 -30.67 10.19
N TYR A 369 -13.89 -30.27 11.18
CA TYR A 369 -13.85 -30.94 12.48
C TYR A 369 -15.16 -30.77 13.26
N LEU A 370 -15.75 -29.57 13.28
CA LEU A 370 -17.05 -29.32 13.90
C LEU A 370 -18.15 -30.13 13.22
N MET A 371 -18.15 -30.21 11.88
CA MET A 371 -19.10 -31.01 11.11
C MET A 371 -19.01 -32.50 11.48
N LYS A 372 -17.80 -33.05 11.58
CA LYS A 372 -17.60 -34.44 12.03
C LYS A 372 -18.22 -34.65 13.42
N LEU A 373 -17.92 -33.78 14.38
CA LEU A 373 -18.52 -33.86 15.71
C LEU A 373 -20.05 -33.72 15.70
N THR A 374 -20.65 -32.99 14.76
CA THR A 374 -22.11 -32.91 14.60
C THR A 374 -22.75 -34.16 14.03
N VAL A 375 -22.12 -34.78 13.04
CA VAL A 375 -22.60 -36.04 12.45
C VAL A 375 -22.54 -37.15 13.49
N ASP A 376 -21.39 -37.32 14.16
CA ASP A 376 -21.20 -38.37 15.15
C ASP A 376 -22.18 -38.26 16.33
N SER A 377 -22.50 -37.03 16.77
CA SER A 377 -23.51 -36.82 17.82
C SER A 377 -24.96 -37.04 17.37
N GLY A 378 -25.25 -36.87 16.07
CA GLY A 378 -26.60 -36.99 15.53
C GLY A 378 -27.06 -38.45 15.40
N VAL A 379 -26.12 -39.36 15.11
CA VAL A 379 -26.41 -40.80 14.95
C VAL A 379 -26.74 -41.45 16.29
N SER A 380 -26.05 -41.09 17.38
CA SER A 380 -26.28 -41.68 18.71
C SER A 380 -27.64 -41.31 19.34
N ALA A 381 -28.33 -40.29 18.84
CA ALA A 381 -29.62 -39.87 19.39
C ALA A 381 -30.83 -40.56 18.73
N GLY A 382 -30.63 -41.31 17.64
CA GLY A 382 -31.72 -41.84 16.82
C GLY A 382 -31.64 -43.32 16.46
N GLU A 383 -30.59 -44.04 16.86
CA GLU A 383 -30.49 -45.47 16.56
C GLU A 383 -31.41 -46.27 17.49
N THR A 384 -32.68 -46.39 17.10
CA THR A 384 -33.54 -47.47 17.58
C THR A 384 -32.93 -48.79 17.15
N VAL A 385 -32.19 -49.44 18.05
CA VAL A 385 -31.67 -50.78 17.85
C VAL A 385 -32.86 -51.74 17.71
N ILE A 386 -33.10 -52.20 16.48
CA ILE A 386 -34.07 -53.26 16.22
C ILE A 386 -33.38 -54.56 16.62
N GLY A 387 -33.87 -55.21 17.67
CA GLY A 387 -33.34 -56.51 18.09
C GLY A 387 -33.52 -57.56 16.98
N PRO A 388 -32.79 -58.69 17.03
CA PRO A 388 -32.96 -59.80 16.08
C PRO A 388 -34.40 -60.34 16.01
N ASP A 389 -35.23 -60.00 17.00
CA ASP A 389 -36.63 -60.38 17.12
C ASP A 389 -37.60 -59.34 16.52
N GLY A 390 -37.10 -58.27 15.89
CA GLY A 390 -37.92 -57.20 15.29
C GLY A 390 -38.55 -56.24 16.29
N THR A 391 -38.26 -56.38 17.58
CA THR A 391 -38.73 -55.48 18.64
C THR A 391 -37.92 -54.18 18.62
N ILE A 392 -38.61 -53.07 18.39
CA ILE A 392 -38.05 -51.72 18.53
C ILE A 392 -37.92 -51.45 20.03
N ILE A 393 -36.75 -51.73 20.59
CA ILE A 393 -36.42 -51.29 21.94
C ILE A 393 -36.12 -49.79 21.83
N ARG A 394 -37.15 -48.96 21.96
CA ARG A 394 -36.90 -47.57 22.34
C ARG A 394 -36.27 -47.66 23.72
N HIS A 395 -35.06 -47.12 23.89
CA HIS A 395 -34.57 -46.83 25.23
C HIS A 395 -35.55 -45.82 25.83
N ALA A 396 -36.57 -46.35 26.49
CA ALA A 396 -37.37 -45.60 27.43
C ALA A 396 -36.36 -45.10 28.46
N ASP A 397 -36.28 -43.78 28.57
CA ASP A 397 -35.51 -43.11 29.58
C ASP A 397 -35.71 -43.85 30.90
N SER A 398 -34.60 -44.37 31.43
CA SER A 398 -34.55 -45.00 32.74
C SER A 398 -34.83 -43.91 33.76
N ASP A 399 -36.11 -43.62 33.99
CA ASP A 399 -36.63 -42.88 35.12
C ASP A 399 -36.28 -43.64 36.39
N ASP A 400 -35.06 -43.41 36.90
CA ASP A 400 -34.65 -43.72 38.26
C ASP A 400 -35.32 -42.69 39.20
N SER A 401 -36.65 -42.70 39.22
CA SER A 401 -37.43 -42.02 40.24
C SER A 401 -37.64 -43.01 41.38
N SER A 402 -36.79 -42.91 42.40
CA SER A 402 -36.99 -43.61 43.67
C SER A 402 -38.30 -43.14 44.29
N VAL A 403 -39.26 -44.06 44.29
CA VAL A 403 -40.58 -43.97 44.88
C VAL A 403 -40.44 -43.88 46.41
N ASP A 404 -40.62 -42.69 46.98
CA ASP A 404 -41.05 -42.56 48.37
C ASP A 404 -42.58 -42.61 48.41
N SER A 405 -43.07 -43.73 48.94
CA SER A 405 -44.49 -44.00 49.16
C SER A 405 -45.00 -43.16 50.32
N ASN A 406 -45.93 -42.23 50.06
CA ASN A 406 -46.87 -41.81 51.08
C ASN A 406 -48.30 -41.75 50.54
N THR A 407 -49.03 -42.78 50.94
CA THR A 407 -50.45 -43.04 50.81
C THR A 407 -51.24 -41.95 51.53
N HIS A 408 -52.13 -41.20 50.87
CA HIS A 408 -53.52 -41.00 51.31
C HIS A 408 -54.36 -40.11 50.38
N ALA A 409 -55.40 -40.77 49.84
CA ALA A 409 -56.78 -40.31 49.61
C ALA A 409 -57.12 -39.29 48.49
N PRO A 410 -58.31 -39.45 47.87
CA PRO A 410 -58.62 -38.94 46.55
C PRO A 410 -59.47 -37.67 46.60
N ASN A 411 -59.36 -36.82 45.57
CA ASN A 411 -60.51 -36.05 45.10
C ASN A 411 -60.28 -35.49 43.69
N SER A 412 -61.09 -36.03 42.76
CA SER A 412 -61.98 -35.23 41.92
C SER A 412 -61.37 -34.29 40.86
N ALA A 413 -61.50 -34.77 39.62
CA ALA A 413 -62.27 -34.11 38.55
C ALA A 413 -61.49 -33.39 37.42
N ILE A 414 -61.96 -33.71 36.20
CA ILE A 414 -62.08 -32.85 35.00
C ILE A 414 -61.00 -32.99 33.90
N LYS A 415 -61.45 -33.70 32.84
CA LYS A 415 -61.31 -33.42 31.39
C LYS A 415 -59.91 -33.30 30.77
N ASN A 416 -59.59 -34.19 29.84
CA ASN A 416 -59.78 -33.96 28.39
C ASN A 416 -59.32 -35.18 27.55
N ASN A 417 -60.06 -35.41 26.46
CA ASN A 417 -60.01 -36.55 25.55
C ASN A 417 -58.64 -36.76 24.85
N PRO A 418 -58.20 -38.02 24.65
CA PRO A 418 -57.17 -38.34 23.67
C PRO A 418 -57.76 -38.41 22.25
N GLY A 419 -57.18 -37.63 21.34
CA GLY A 419 -57.54 -37.58 19.92
C GLY A 419 -57.35 -38.92 19.22
N THR A 420 -58.42 -39.37 18.56
CA THR A 420 -58.46 -40.53 17.68
C THR A 420 -58.01 -40.09 16.29
N TYR A 421 -56.93 -40.67 15.77
CA TYR A 421 -56.48 -40.45 14.39
C TYR A 421 -57.10 -41.50 13.47
N HIS A 422 -57.87 -41.06 12.47
CA HIS A 422 -58.31 -41.88 11.35
C HIS A 422 -57.25 -41.83 10.24
N LEU A 423 -56.76 -43.00 9.80
CA LEU A 423 -55.95 -43.14 8.58
C LEU A 423 -56.86 -43.14 7.33
N PRO A 424 -56.47 -42.48 6.23
CA PRO A 424 -57.19 -42.55 4.97
C PRO A 424 -56.95 -43.89 4.26
N THR A 425 -58.04 -44.53 3.85
CA THR A 425 -58.04 -45.68 2.94
C THR A 425 -57.75 -45.17 1.53
N ILE A 426 -56.68 -45.69 0.90
CA ILE A 426 -56.37 -45.46 -0.51
C ILE A 426 -57.15 -46.52 -1.31
N THR A 427 -58.08 -46.08 -2.16
CA THR A 427 -58.71 -46.88 -3.21
C THR A 427 -57.91 -46.82 -4.50
#